data_AF-A0A8S0H2D0-F1
#
_entry.id   AF-A0A8S0H2D0-F1
#
_cell.length_a   1.000
_cell.length_b   1.000
_cell.length_c   1.000
_cell.angle_alpha   90.00
_cell.angle_beta   90.00
_cell.angle_gamma   90.00
#
_symmetry.space_group_name_H-M   'P 1'
#
loop_
_entity.id
_entity.type
_entity.pdbx_description
1 polymer ?
#
loop_
_entity_poly.entity_id
_entity_poly.type
_entity_poly.pdbx_seq_one_letter_code
_entity_poly.pdbx_strand_id
1 'polypeptide(L)'
;MMGHLQQRLPVLRVRFDDPAHTWLHLDLHTGAIVGQLDQPRRASRWLFALLHSWDWLPLLANRPLWDLWMIAFSAGGLLVSASGVVLGWRRLGRSSMRGRG
;
A
#
# COMPACT_ATOMS: atom_id res chain seq x y z
N MET A 1 7.00 -4.02 6.95
CA MET A 1 8.00 -4.57 7.89
C MET A 1 9.28 -4.92 7.12
N MET A 2 10.24 -4.01 7.04
CA MET A 2 11.60 -4.32 6.56
C MET A 2 12.53 -4.08 7.74
N GLY A 3 12.98 -5.18 8.35
CA GLY A 3 13.77 -5.18 9.57
C GLY A 3 15.01 -4.31 9.43
N HIS A 4 15.15 -3.40 10.39
CA HIS A 4 16.39 -2.91 10.98
C HIS A 4 17.61 -3.81 10.70
N LEU A 5 18.26 -3.60 9.54
CA LEU A 5 19.64 -4.01 9.39
C LEU A 5 20.42 -3.17 10.41
N GLN A 6 20.72 -3.78 11.56
CA GLN A 6 21.63 -3.24 12.57
C GLN A 6 23.00 -3.08 11.90
N GLN A 7 23.18 -1.97 11.18
CA GLN A 7 24.44 -1.63 10.54
C GLN A 7 25.35 -1.05 11.61
N ARG A 8 26.45 -1.77 11.86
CA ARG A 8 27.50 -1.32 12.77
C ARG A 8 28.10 -0.04 12.17
N LEU A 9 27.86 1.08 12.84
CA LEU A 9 28.47 2.36 12.50
C LEU A 9 29.97 2.31 12.88
N PRO A 10 30.87 2.98 12.15
CA PRO A 10 30.63 3.78 10.95
C PRO A 10 30.56 2.94 9.66
N VAL A 11 29.69 3.34 8.74
CA VAL A 11 29.53 2.74 7.41
C VAL A 11 29.99 3.75 6.36
N LEU A 12 30.85 3.33 5.42
CA LEU A 12 31.25 4.18 4.30
C LEU A 12 30.21 4.08 3.20
N ARG A 13 29.65 5.23 2.80
CA ARG A 13 28.70 5.32 1.70
C ARG A 13 29.42 5.79 0.43
N VAL A 14 29.51 4.91 -0.56
CA VAL A 14 30.05 5.22 -1.88
C VAL A 14 28.89 5.40 -2.85
N ARG A 15 28.84 6.58 -3.49
CA ARG A 15 27.87 6.90 -4.53
C ARG A 15 28.58 6.80 -5.87
N PHE A 16 28.09 5.93 -6.74
CA PHE A 16 28.53 5.85 -8.12
C PHE A 16 27.74 6.83 -8.98
N ASP A 17 28.40 7.37 -10.00
CA ASP A 17 27.79 8.21 -11.04
C ASP A 17 27.49 7.37 -12.28
N ASP A 18 26.92 6.18 -12.06
CA ASP A 18 26.41 5.29 -13.08
C ASP A 18 24.94 5.61 -13.40
N PRO A 19 24.40 5.20 -14.57
CA PRO A 19 23.00 5.44 -14.93
C PRO A 19 21.97 4.87 -13.93
N ALA A 20 22.39 3.91 -13.09
CA ALA A 20 21.56 3.32 -12.04
C ALA A 20 21.72 3.98 -10.67
N HIS A 21 22.53 5.05 -10.55
CA HIS A 21 22.84 5.79 -9.33
C HIS A 21 23.08 4.89 -8.12
N THR A 22 23.97 3.92 -8.28
CA THR A 22 24.21 2.84 -7.33
C THR A 22 24.82 3.39 -6.05
N TRP A 23 24.20 3.06 -4.90
CA TRP A 23 24.74 3.39 -3.58
C TRP A 23 25.24 2.10 -2.91
N LEU A 24 26.53 2.04 -2.62
CA LEU A 24 27.14 0.97 -1.84
C LEU A 24 27.42 1.44 -0.43
N HIS A 25 26.99 0.64 0.54
CA HIS A 25 27.33 0.77 1.94
C HIS A 25 28.36 -0.30 2.30
N LEU A 26 29.57 0.15 2.64
CA LEU A 26 30.72 -0.68 2.98
C LEU A 26 30.97 -0.63 4.49
N ASP A 27 31.21 -1.79 5.08
CA ASP A 27 31.76 -1.87 6.44
C ASP A 27 33.26 -1.55 6.38
N LEU A 28 33.66 -0.51 7.12
CA LEU A 28 35.04 -0.05 7.18
C LEU A 28 35.98 -1.04 7.89
N HIS A 29 35.45 -1.94 8.73
CA HIS A 29 36.27 -2.91 9.46
C HIS A 29 36.62 -4.16 8.65
N THR A 30 35.70 -4.58 7.77
CA THR A 30 35.82 -5.84 7.04
C THR A 30 35.93 -5.65 5.52
N GLY A 31 35.62 -4.46 5.01
CA GLY A 31 35.47 -4.21 3.57
C GLY A 31 34.24 -4.88 2.97
N ALA A 32 33.37 -5.49 3.78
CA ALA A 32 32.20 -6.19 3.29
C ALA A 32 31.13 -5.20 2.79
N ILE A 33 30.47 -5.56 1.69
CA ILE A 33 29.32 -4.82 1.16
C ILE A 33 28.09 -5.18 2.01
N VAL A 34 27.66 -4.25 2.86
CA VAL A 34 26.54 -4.45 3.79
C VAL A 34 25.21 -4.05 3.16
N GLY A 35 25.22 -3.26 2.09
CA GLY A 35 24.01 -2.94 1.37
C GLY A 35 24.27 -2.28 0.02
N GLN A 36 23.54 -2.73 -1.00
CA GLN A 36 23.53 -2.16 -2.34
C GLN A 36 22.12 -1.65 -2.66
N LEU A 37 21.99 -0.34 -2.82
CA LEU A 37 20.73 0.31 -3.14
C LEU A 37 20.79 0.88 -4.56
N ASP A 38 20.20 0.15 -5.50
CA ASP A 38 20.14 0.53 -6.91
C ASP A 38 18.79 1.19 -7.23
N GLN A 39 18.76 2.05 -8.25
CA GLN A 39 17.54 2.69 -8.74
C GLN A 39 16.37 1.73 -9.08
N PRO A 40 16.57 0.57 -9.76
CA PRO A 40 15.48 -0.38 -9.97
C PRO A 40 14.97 -1.03 -8.67
N ARG A 41 15.85 -1.26 -7.69
CA ARG A 41 15.44 -1.75 -6.35
C ARG A 41 14.64 -0.70 -5.59
N ARG A 42 14.94 0.59 -5.78
CA ARG A 42 14.14 1.70 -5.22
C ARG A 42 12.75 1.76 -5.84
N ALA A 43 12.65 1.61 -7.17
CA ALA A 43 11.36 1.55 -7.87
C ALA A 43 10.53 0.33 -7.45
N SER A 44 11.15 -0.85 -7.32
CA SER A 44 10.48 -2.06 -6.83
C SER A 44 9.94 -1.88 -5.39
N ARG A 45 10.73 -1.29 -4.49
CA ARG A 45 10.26 -0.99 -3.13
C ARG A 45 9.11 0.01 -3.11
N TRP A 46 9.17 1.03 -3.97
CA TRP A 46 8.09 2.00 -4.13
C TRP A 46 6.83 1.34 -4.69
N LEU A 47 6.95 0.56 -5.77
CA LEU A 47 5.83 -0.16 -6.37
C LEU A 47 5.21 -1.15 -5.38
N PHE A 48 6.04 -1.85 -4.61
CA PHE A 48 5.57 -2.74 -3.55
C PHE A 48 4.81 -1.97 -2.47
N ALA A 49 5.34 -0.86 -1.95
CA ALA A 49 4.62 -0.02 -1.00
C ALA A 49 3.28 0.50 -1.58
N LEU A 50 3.30 0.90 -2.85
CA LEU A 50 2.13 1.42 -3.53
C LEU A 50 1.06 0.35 -3.77
N LEU A 51 1.43 -0.87 -4.14
CA LEU A 51 0.49 -1.96 -4.39
C LEU A 51 0.03 -2.64 -3.09
N HIS A 52 0.91 -2.70 -2.09
CA HIS A 52 0.68 -3.44 -0.85
C HIS A 52 -0.01 -2.62 0.24
N SER A 53 0.42 -1.38 0.46
CA SER A 53 -0.18 -0.48 1.44
C SER A 53 -1.02 0.64 0.82
N TRP A 54 -1.09 0.70 -0.52
CA TRP A 54 -1.77 1.80 -1.22
C TRP A 54 -1.21 3.18 -0.82
N ASP A 55 0.10 3.24 -0.53
CA ASP A 55 0.81 4.46 -0.13
C ASP A 55 1.13 5.36 -1.35
N TRP A 56 0.11 5.74 -2.12
CA TRP A 56 0.26 6.70 -3.22
C TRP A 56 0.56 8.09 -2.62
N LEU A 57 1.84 8.47 -2.55
CA LEU A 57 2.32 9.73 -1.94
C LEU A 57 1.49 10.97 -2.32
N PRO A 58 1.12 11.20 -3.60
CA PRO A 58 0.29 12.35 -3.96
C PRO A 58 -1.11 12.36 -3.32
N LEU A 59 -1.67 11.19 -3.02
CA LEU A 59 -2.98 11.03 -2.36
C LEU A 59 -2.82 11.19 -0.85
N LEU A 60 -1.76 10.63 -0.27
CA LEU A 60 -1.45 10.77 1.16
C LEU A 60 -1.02 12.18 1.54
N ALA A 61 -0.34 12.91 0.64
CA ALA A 61 0.04 14.30 0.84
C ALA A 61 -1.17 15.23 0.93
N ASN A 62 -2.29 14.84 0.31
CA ASN A 62 -3.53 15.61 0.29
C ASN A 62 -4.59 14.96 1.19
N ARG A 63 -4.46 15.17 2.50
CA ARG A 63 -5.41 14.64 3.51
C ARG A 63 -6.89 14.86 3.18
N PRO A 64 -7.35 16.04 2.72
CA PRO A 64 -8.76 16.24 2.40
C PRO A 64 -9.24 15.36 1.23
N LEU A 65 -8.36 15.11 0.25
CA LEU A 65 -8.69 14.26 -0.89
C LEU A 65 -8.83 12.81 -0.47
N TRP A 66 -7.94 12.33 0.41
CA TRP A 66 -8.04 10.99 0.98
C TRP A 66 -9.33 10.78 1.77
N ASP A 67 -9.72 11.76 2.58
CA ASP A 67 -10.95 11.69 3.38
C ASP A 67 -12.19 11.63 2.47
N LEU A 68 -12.24 12.44 1.40
CA LEU A 68 -13.31 12.40 0.41
C LEU A 68 -13.40 11.02 -0.27
N TRP A 69 -12.25 10.45 -0.65
CA TRP A 69 -12.21 9.11 -1.25
C TRP A 69 -12.76 8.05 -0.30
N MET A 70 -12.33 8.04 0.97
CA MET A 70 -12.82 7.12 1.99
C MET A 70 -14.32 7.23 2.21
N ILE A 71 -14.84 8.46 2.30
CA ILE A 71 -16.28 8.71 2.48
C ILE A 71 -17.06 8.22 1.26
N ALA A 72 -16.59 8.52 0.05
CA ALA A 72 -17.26 8.11 -1.18
C ALA A 72 -17.35 6.58 -1.31
N PHE A 73 -16.25 5.87 -1.07
CA PHE A 73 -16.24 4.40 -1.10
C PHE A 73 -17.12 3.79 -0.01
N SER A 74 -17.10 4.36 1.20
CA SER A 74 -17.92 3.90 2.32
C SER A 74 -19.41 4.11 2.05
N ALA A 75 -19.78 5.28 1.52
CA ALA A 75 -21.15 5.60 1.13
C ALA A 75 -21.63 4.71 -0.02
N GLY A 76 -20.78 4.47 -1.03
CA GLY A 76 -21.07 3.55 -2.12
C GLY A 76 -21.32 2.13 -1.63
N GLY A 77 -20.44 1.60 -0.77
CA GLY A 77 -20.61 0.29 -0.14
C GLY A 77 -21.92 0.19 0.66
N LEU A 78 -22.23 1.21 1.45
CA LEU A 78 -23.47 1.29 2.21
C LEU A 78 -24.71 1.24 1.31
N LEU A 79 -24.71 2.00 0.21
CA LEU A 79 -25.82 1.99 -0.76
C LEU A 79 -26.00 0.61 -1.39
N VAL A 80 -24.91 -0.06 -1.77
CA VAL A 80 -24.96 -1.42 -2.32
C VAL A 80 -25.52 -2.40 -1.28
N SER A 81 -25.03 -2.37 -0.05
CA SER A 81 -25.54 -3.23 1.03
C SER A 81 -27.02 -2.96 1.31
N ALA A 82 -27.43 -1.70 1.41
CA ALA A 82 -28.82 -1.32 1.60
C ALA A 82 -29.70 -1.80 0.44
N SER A 83 -29.22 -1.69 -0.81
CA SER A 83 -29.95 -2.18 -1.98
C SER A 83 -30.16 -3.71 -1.92
N GLY A 84 -29.14 -4.46 -1.50
CA GLY A 84 -29.21 -5.90 -1.29
C GLY A 84 -30.20 -6.28 -0.19
N VAL A 85 -30.19 -5.56 0.94
CA VAL A 85 -31.15 -5.78 2.03
C VAL A 85 -32.59 -5.50 1.57
N VAL A 86 -32.83 -4.38 0.87
CA VAL A 86 -34.15 -4.02 0.36
C VAL A 86 -34.65 -5.06 -0.64
N LEU A 87 -33.81 -5.48 -1.60
CA LEU A 87 -34.17 -6.51 -2.58
C LEU A 87 -34.43 -7.86 -1.91
N GLY A 88 -33.58 -8.26 -0.95
CA GLY A 88 -33.73 -9.47 -0.16
C GLY A 88 -35.03 -9.49 0.64
N TRP A 89 -35.34 -8.38 1.33
CA TRP A 89 -36.58 -8.24 2.09
C TRP A 89 -37.82 -8.29 1.19
N ARG A 90 -37.81 -7.59 0.05
CA ARG A 90 -38.90 -7.65 -0.94
C ARG A 90 -39.11 -9.06 -1.49
N ARG A 91 -38.05 -9.86 -1.62
CA ARG A 91 -38.14 -11.26 -2.06
C ARG A 91 -38.73 -12.16 -0.98
N LEU A 92 -38.27 -12.04 0.27
CA LEU A 92 -38.78 -12.82 1.41
C LEU A 92 -40.25 -12.50 1.73
N GLY A 93 -40.64 -11.22 1.71
CA GLY A 93 -42.03 -10.81 1.91
C GLY A 93 -42.98 -11.35 0.83
N ARG A 94 -42.52 -11.46 -0.42
CA ARG A 94 -43.29 -12.09 -1.52
C ARG A 94 -43.40 -13.60 -1.38
N SER A 95 -42.36 -14.27 -0.89
CA SER A 95 -42.40 -15.71 -0.61
C SER A 95 -43.32 -16.04 0.56
N SER A 96 -43.37 -15.20 1.60
CA SER A 96 -44.27 -15.38 2.76
C SER A 96 -45.76 -15.30 2.37
N MET A 97 -46.12 -14.49 1.37
CA MET A 97 -47.49 -14.40 0.86
C MET A 97 -47.90 -15.55 -0.08
N ARG A 98 -46.95 -16.33 -0.61
CA ARG A 98 -47.23 -17.41 -1.58
C ARG A 98 -47.25 -18.81 -0.96
N GLY A 99 -46.80 -18.96 0.29
CA GLY A 99 -46.85 -20.22 1.06
C GLY A 99 -48.07 -20.38 1.96
N ARG A 100 -49.11 -19.55 1.77
CA ARG A 100 -50.34 -19.52 2.58
C ARG A 100 -51.60 -19.85 1.77
N GLY A 101 -51.44 -20.49 0.61
CA GLY A 101 -52.51 -21.00 -0.25
C GLY A 101 -52.49 -22.52 -0.27
#